data_AF-A0A7K5B4S1-F1
#
_entry.id   AF-A0A7K5B4S1-F1
#
_cell.length_a   1.000
_cell.length_b   1.000
_cell.length_c   1.000
_cell.angle_alpha   90.00
_cell.angle_beta   90.00
_cell.angle_gamma   90.00
#
_symmetry.space_group_name_H-M   'P 1'
#
loop_
_entity.id
_entity.type
_entity.pdbx_description
1 polymer ?
#
loop_
_entity_poly.entity_id
_entity_poly.type
_entity_poly.pdbx_seq_one_letter_code
_entity_poly.pdbx_strand_id
1 'polypeptide(L)'
;RRVVLKTPEATCKRASEVLLKTSAFIRNLPSFHHMPLDDQLVLIQQNWAPLFVLGMAQEGVDFELREISAPSLLKKILLNQSLTASNELGSSSPGVALAEVQKMKNLLWKFWDLDISAKEYACLKGIILFNSGCCTLKCLPYVQTLQQEAQQALMEFISAMFHGNPGRFAWILQLIASLQDIDADAIEELFFRPILGEATLNVLLLETLDTK
;
A
#
# COMPACT_ATOMS: atom_id res chain seq x y z
N ARG A 1 17.81 -9.30 7.10
CA ARG A 1 17.57 -8.72 8.45
C ARG A 1 16.08 -8.48 8.59
N ARG A 2 15.46 -8.79 9.74
CA ARG A 2 14.03 -8.54 9.98
C ARG A 2 13.82 -7.36 10.93
N VAL A 3 12.78 -6.59 10.69
CA VAL A 3 12.44 -5.39 11.45
C VAL A 3 10.96 -5.38 11.86
N VAL A 4 10.68 -4.63 12.92
CA VAL A 4 9.33 -4.30 13.39
C VAL A 4 9.24 -2.79 13.60
N LEU A 5 8.01 -2.29 13.74
CA LEU A 5 7.76 -0.91 14.13
C LEU A 5 8.29 -0.63 15.54
N LYS A 6 8.95 0.52 15.72
CA LYS A 6 9.42 0.96 17.05
C LYS A 6 8.25 1.37 17.95
N THR A 7 7.21 1.96 17.36
CA THR A 7 5.98 2.42 18.03
C THR A 7 4.76 1.81 17.33
N PRO A 8 4.52 0.49 17.52
CA PRO A 8 3.50 -0.24 16.77
C PRO A 8 2.10 0.34 16.98
N GLU A 9 1.66 0.56 18.22
CA GLU A 9 0.30 1.06 18.52
C GLU A 9 -0.04 2.38 17.78
N ALA A 10 0.83 3.38 17.89
CA ALA A 10 0.60 4.69 17.27
C ALA A 10 0.68 4.62 15.74
N THR A 11 1.65 3.87 15.20
CA THR A 11 1.86 3.78 13.76
C THR A 11 0.76 2.97 13.09
N CYS A 12 0.41 1.81 13.67
CA CYS A 12 -0.65 0.95 13.17
C CYS A 12 -2.00 1.67 13.22
N LYS A 13 -2.28 2.49 14.25
CA LYS A 13 -3.48 3.33 14.29
C LYS A 13 -3.54 4.31 13.10
N ARG A 14 -2.46 5.06 12.83
CA ARG A 14 -2.41 5.96 11.67
C ARG A 14 -2.55 5.21 10.34
N ALA A 15 -1.94 4.03 10.23
CA ALA A 15 -2.12 3.15 9.06
C ALA A 15 -3.58 2.72 8.88
N SER A 16 -4.29 2.33 9.96
CA SER A 16 -5.71 2.00 9.88
C SER A 16 -6.56 3.20 9.44
N GLU A 17 -6.28 4.41 9.93
CA GLU A 17 -6.94 5.64 9.49
C GLU A 17 -6.73 5.89 7.98
N VAL A 18 -5.51 5.69 7.48
CA VAL A 18 -5.20 5.76 6.04
C VAL A 18 -6.01 4.73 5.26
N LEU A 19 -6.05 3.47 5.73
CA LEU A 19 -6.79 2.41 5.05
C LEU A 19 -8.29 2.72 4.96
N LEU A 20 -8.88 3.24 6.04
CA LEU A 20 -10.27 3.68 6.07
C LEU A 20 -10.53 4.84 5.10
N LYS A 21 -9.64 5.82 5.03
CA LYS A 21 -9.73 6.92 4.04
C LYS A 21 -9.62 6.40 2.60
N THR A 22 -8.76 5.41 2.36
CA THR A 22 -8.64 4.76 1.05
C THR A 22 -9.91 3.99 0.68
N SER A 23 -10.46 3.18 1.59
CA SER A 23 -11.73 2.49 1.38
C SER A 23 -12.88 3.47 1.13
N ALA A 24 -12.97 4.55 1.94
CA ALA A 24 -13.96 5.60 1.74
C ALA A 24 -13.82 6.30 0.38
N PHE A 25 -12.60 6.55 -0.09
CA PHE A 25 -12.37 7.08 -1.44
C PHE A 25 -12.96 6.15 -2.51
N ILE A 26 -12.64 4.86 -2.48
CA ILE A 26 -13.12 3.88 -3.47
C ILE A 26 -14.65 3.80 -3.44
N ARG A 27 -15.24 3.68 -2.24
CA ARG A 27 -16.69 3.61 -2.03
C ARG A 27 -17.43 4.86 -2.50
N ASN A 28 -16.79 6.03 -2.47
CA ASN A 28 -17.42 7.28 -2.88
C ASN A 28 -17.29 7.58 -4.38
N LEU A 29 -16.67 6.71 -5.18
CA LEU A 29 -16.56 6.88 -6.63
C LEU A 29 -17.79 6.27 -7.34
N PRO A 30 -18.66 7.09 -7.96
CA PRO A 30 -19.81 6.57 -8.69
C PRO A 30 -19.39 5.62 -9.81
N SER A 31 -18.33 5.95 -10.55
CA SER A 31 -17.78 5.13 -11.63
C SER A 31 -17.38 3.72 -11.17
N PHE A 32 -16.99 3.57 -9.89
CA PHE A 32 -16.62 2.27 -9.34
C PHE A 32 -17.83 1.33 -9.22
N HIS A 33 -18.98 1.86 -8.80
CA HIS A 33 -20.23 1.11 -8.63
C HIS A 33 -20.90 0.67 -9.93
N HIS A 34 -20.52 1.27 -11.06
CA HIS A 34 -21.04 0.86 -12.38
C HIS A 34 -20.38 -0.43 -12.90
N MET A 35 -19.29 -0.88 -12.27
CA MET A 35 -18.59 -2.11 -12.65
C MET A 35 -19.24 -3.34 -12.01
N PRO A 36 -19.14 -4.53 -12.64
CA PRO A 36 -19.51 -5.79 -12.01
C PRO A 36 -18.78 -5.99 -10.68
N LEU A 37 -19.45 -6.58 -9.69
CA LEU A 37 -18.85 -6.82 -8.38
C LEU A 37 -17.52 -7.58 -8.48
N ASP A 38 -17.46 -8.64 -9.28
CA ASP A 38 -16.22 -9.41 -9.48
C ASP A 38 -15.04 -8.53 -9.94
N ASP A 39 -15.30 -7.58 -10.85
CA ASP A 39 -14.27 -6.65 -11.33
C ASP A 39 -13.88 -5.65 -10.24
N GLN A 40 -14.83 -5.17 -9.45
CA GLN A 40 -14.55 -4.32 -8.28
C GLN A 40 -13.64 -5.03 -7.27
N LEU A 41 -13.94 -6.30 -6.96
CA LEU A 41 -13.14 -7.12 -6.04
C LEU A 41 -11.72 -7.30 -6.57
N VAL A 42 -11.57 -7.64 -7.85
CA VAL A 42 -10.27 -7.79 -8.51
C VAL A 42 -9.44 -6.50 -8.44
N LEU A 43 -10.05 -5.35 -8.77
CA LEU A 43 -9.37 -4.06 -8.72
C LEU A 43 -8.90 -3.71 -7.30
N ILE A 44 -9.69 -3.99 -6.27
CA ILE A 44 -9.29 -3.73 -4.88
C ILE A 44 -8.19 -4.67 -4.44
N GLN A 45 -8.34 -5.98 -4.66
CA GLN A 45 -7.34 -6.98 -4.28
C GLN A 45 -5.96 -6.69 -4.87
N GLN A 46 -5.92 -6.17 -6.10
CA GLN A 46 -4.66 -5.88 -6.79
C GLN A 46 -4.07 -4.52 -6.44
N ASN A 47 -4.92 -3.52 -6.13
CA ASN A 47 -4.47 -2.14 -6.05
C ASN A 47 -4.57 -1.53 -4.64
N TRP A 48 -5.05 -2.26 -3.63
CA TRP A 48 -5.14 -1.71 -2.28
C TRP A 48 -3.77 -1.35 -1.69
N ALA A 49 -2.74 -2.16 -1.92
CA ALA A 49 -1.39 -1.94 -1.41
C ALA A 49 -0.75 -0.66 -1.96
N PRO A 50 -0.68 -0.43 -3.29
CA PRO A 50 -0.18 0.83 -3.83
C PRO A 50 -1.06 2.04 -3.43
N LEU A 51 -2.40 1.88 -3.35
CA LEU A 51 -3.29 2.93 -2.84
C LEU A 51 -3.03 3.27 -1.38
N PHE A 52 -2.76 2.26 -0.55
CA PHE A 52 -2.43 2.42 0.86
C PHE A 52 -1.13 3.20 1.04
N VAL A 53 -0.06 2.83 0.31
CA VAL A 53 1.23 3.55 0.39
C VAL A 53 1.10 4.97 -0.14
N LEU A 54 0.33 5.20 -1.20
CA LEU A 54 0.03 6.55 -1.67
C LEU A 54 -0.74 7.36 -0.61
N GLY A 55 -1.69 6.73 0.09
CA GLY A 55 -2.41 7.33 1.22
C GLY A 55 -1.50 7.68 2.40
N MET A 56 -0.54 6.80 2.73
CA MET A 56 0.47 7.06 3.76
C MET A 56 1.32 8.28 3.40
N ALA A 57 1.69 8.41 2.12
CA ALA A 57 2.41 9.58 1.63
C ALA A 57 1.57 10.85 1.78
N GLN A 58 0.31 10.83 1.30
CA GLN A 58 -0.62 11.97 1.36
C GLN A 58 -0.86 12.45 2.80
N GLU A 59 -0.93 11.52 3.76
CA GLU A 59 -1.21 11.82 5.18
C GLU A 59 0.06 12.08 6.00
N GLY A 60 1.24 12.11 5.36
CA GLY A 60 2.52 12.37 6.03
C GLY A 60 2.82 11.36 7.13
N VAL A 61 2.58 10.06 6.87
CA VAL A 61 2.84 9.00 7.85
C VAL A 61 4.29 8.52 7.70
N ASP A 62 5.16 9.02 8.58
CA ASP A 62 6.49 8.43 8.82
C ASP A 62 6.47 7.49 10.03
N PHE A 63 7.43 6.57 10.06
CA PHE A 63 7.55 5.54 11.08
C PHE A 63 8.99 5.09 11.28
N GLU A 64 9.32 4.74 12.51
CA GLU A 64 10.65 4.23 12.89
C GLU A 64 10.66 2.72 13.02
N LEU A 65 11.81 2.12 12.74
CA LEU A 65 12.02 0.68 12.76
C LEU A 65 12.96 0.28 13.89
N ARG A 66 12.74 -0.92 14.40
CA ARG A 66 13.65 -1.61 15.31
C ARG A 66 14.05 -2.95 14.69
N GLU A 67 15.34 -3.24 14.67
CA GLU A 67 15.83 -4.55 14.27
C GLU A 67 15.45 -5.62 15.30
N ILE A 68 15.02 -6.78 14.80
CA ILE A 68 14.78 -7.94 15.65
C ILE A 68 16.13 -8.61 15.85
N SER A 69 16.72 -8.38 17.02
CA SER A 69 17.93 -9.09 17.41
C SER A 69 17.59 -10.56 17.65
N ALA A 70 17.96 -11.44 16.72
CA ALA A 70 17.94 -12.87 17.00
C ALA A 70 18.88 -13.13 18.20
N PRO A 71 18.47 -13.87 19.24
CA PRO A 71 19.41 -14.27 20.27
C PRO A 71 20.54 -15.05 19.59
N SER A 72 21.78 -14.60 19.80
CA SER A 72 22.95 -15.25 19.20
C SER A 72 22.96 -16.73 19.56
N LEU A 73 23.48 -17.57 18.66
CA LEU A 73 23.60 -19.01 18.93
C LEU A 73 24.35 -19.24 20.26
N LEU A 74 25.35 -18.42 20.55
CA LEU A 74 26.04 -18.39 21.84
C LEU A 74 25.09 -18.14 23.01
N LYS A 75 24.19 -17.16 22.91
CA LYS A 75 23.21 -16.87 23.98
C LYS A 75 22.21 -18.02 24.16
N LYS A 76 21.79 -18.70 23.08
CA LYS A 76 20.93 -19.90 23.16
C LYS A 76 21.64 -21.07 23.84
N ILE A 77 22.90 -21.32 23.45
CA ILE A 77 23.76 -22.37 24.04
C ILE A 77 24.01 -22.08 25.53
N LEU A 78 24.38 -20.84 25.88
CA LEU A 78 24.67 -20.43 27.25
C LEU A 78 23.44 -20.47 28.17
N LEU A 79 22.23 -20.31 27.62
CA LEU A 79 20.98 -20.33 28.39
C LEU A 79 20.35 -21.74 28.50
N ASN A 80 20.97 -22.80 27.97
CA ASN A 80 20.41 -24.16 27.93
C ASN A 80 18.96 -24.20 27.39
N GLN A 81 18.60 -23.29 26.48
CA GLN A 81 17.33 -23.39 25.77
C GLN A 81 17.45 -24.53 24.76
N SER A 82 16.79 -25.64 25.07
CA SER A 82 16.85 -26.86 24.25
C SER A 82 16.60 -26.54 22.78
N LEU A 83 17.49 -27.05 21.92
CA LEU A 83 17.35 -27.01 20.47
C LEU A 83 16.11 -27.79 19.98
N THR A 84 15.43 -28.52 20.86
CA THR A 84 14.32 -29.44 20.55
C THR A 84 12.93 -28.81 20.51
N ALA A 85 12.79 -27.49 20.71
CA ALA A 85 11.51 -26.78 20.54
C ALA A 85 11.39 -26.06 19.18
N SER A 86 12.06 -26.58 18.14
CA SER A 86 12.01 -26.02 16.78
C SER A 86 11.19 -26.92 15.83
N ASN A 87 10.12 -27.51 16.36
CA ASN A 87 9.10 -28.20 15.56
C ASN A 87 7.77 -27.42 15.52
N GLU A 88 7.82 -26.11 15.71
CA GLU A 88 6.79 -25.18 15.24
C GLU A 88 7.00 -24.98 13.73
N LEU A 89 6.71 -26.03 12.98
CA LEU A 89 6.58 -26.00 11.53
C LEU A 89 5.30 -25.20 11.20
N GLY A 90 5.38 -23.86 11.21
CA GLY A 90 4.27 -22.98 10.82
C GLY A 90 4.19 -21.59 11.45
N SER A 91 5.03 -21.24 12.43
CA SER A 91 4.98 -19.92 13.06
C SER A 91 5.89 -18.93 12.31
N SER A 92 5.27 -17.96 11.63
CA SER A 92 5.93 -16.86 10.93
C SER A 92 6.96 -16.21 11.84
N SER A 93 8.23 -16.17 11.41
CA SER A 93 9.24 -15.41 12.13
C SER A 93 8.73 -13.95 12.28
N PRO A 94 8.59 -13.42 13.51
CA PRO A 94 8.02 -12.09 13.68
C PRO A 94 8.83 -11.06 12.88
N GLY A 95 8.14 -10.17 12.18
CA GLY A 95 8.69 -9.00 11.47
C GLY A 95 9.04 -9.19 10.00
N VAL A 96 9.31 -8.07 9.33
CA VAL A 96 9.39 -7.94 7.87
C VAL A 96 10.84 -7.79 7.40
N ALA A 97 11.16 -8.23 6.18
CA ALA A 97 12.49 -8.03 5.61
C ALA A 97 12.83 -6.53 5.50
N LEU A 98 13.99 -6.12 6.03
CA LEU A 98 14.43 -4.73 6.03
C LEU A 98 14.47 -4.10 4.62
N ALA A 99 14.81 -4.89 3.60
CA ALA A 99 14.89 -4.42 2.22
C ALA A 99 13.51 -3.95 1.69
N GLU A 100 12.44 -4.71 1.96
CA GLU A 100 11.08 -4.35 1.57
C GLU A 100 10.61 -3.07 2.26
N VAL A 101 10.87 -2.96 3.57
CA VAL A 101 10.49 -1.76 4.32
C VAL A 101 11.29 -0.54 3.86
N GLN A 102 12.58 -0.70 3.53
CA GLN A 102 13.38 0.40 2.98
C GLN A 102 12.89 0.84 1.60
N LYS A 103 12.50 -0.10 0.74
CA LYS A 103 11.88 0.21 -0.55
C LYS A 103 10.64 1.08 -0.38
N MET A 104 9.74 0.70 0.53
CA MET A 104 8.55 1.48 0.86
C MET A 104 8.91 2.87 1.43
N LYS A 105 9.84 2.95 2.38
CA LYS A 105 10.31 4.25 2.91
C LYS A 105 10.88 5.15 1.82
N ASN A 106 11.68 4.59 0.90
CA ASN A 106 12.24 5.35 -0.21
C ASN A 106 11.16 5.91 -1.14
N LEU A 107 10.07 5.17 -1.36
CA LEU A 107 8.94 5.65 -2.16
C LEU A 107 8.20 6.78 -1.44
N LEU A 108 7.91 6.63 -0.14
CA LEU A 108 7.30 7.70 0.67
C LEU A 108 8.11 9.00 0.60
N TRP A 109 9.44 8.90 0.76
CA TRP A 109 10.33 10.06 0.65
C TRP A 109 10.26 10.75 -0.71
N LYS A 110 10.24 9.99 -1.81
CA LYS A 110 10.07 10.56 -3.16
C LYS A 110 8.74 11.29 -3.32
N PHE A 111 7.66 10.76 -2.74
CA PHE A 111 6.36 11.44 -2.76
C PHE A 111 6.39 12.76 -1.98
N TRP A 112 7.03 12.78 -0.80
CA TRP A 112 7.15 13.99 0.02
C TRP A 112 8.05 15.05 -0.62
N ASP A 113 9.11 14.65 -1.33
CA ASP A 113 10.01 15.57 -2.03
C ASP A 113 9.35 16.23 -3.26
N LEU A 114 8.35 15.58 -3.85
CA LEU A 114 7.68 16.06 -5.06
C LEU A 114 6.59 17.12 -4.83
N ASP A 115 6.29 17.47 -3.57
CA ASP A 115 5.23 18.43 -3.22
C ASP A 115 3.93 18.17 -4.00
N ILE A 116 3.39 16.96 -3.85
CA ILE A 116 2.18 16.55 -4.58
C ILE A 116 0.95 17.19 -3.94
N SER A 117 0.18 17.91 -4.75
CA SER A 117 -1.05 18.56 -4.32
C SER A 117 -2.20 17.57 -4.11
N ALA A 118 -3.22 17.97 -3.35
CA ALA A 118 -4.41 17.15 -3.11
C ALA A 118 -5.15 16.73 -4.41
N LYS A 119 -5.13 17.60 -5.44
CA LYS A 119 -5.72 17.30 -6.76
C LYS A 119 -4.91 16.25 -7.51
N GLU A 120 -3.57 16.36 -7.50
CA GLU A 120 -2.72 15.34 -8.08
C GLU A 120 -2.94 14.00 -7.38
N TYR A 121 -2.91 13.95 -6.03
CA TYR A 121 -3.19 12.73 -5.28
C TYR A 121 -4.53 12.08 -5.65
N ALA A 122 -5.59 12.88 -5.89
CA ALA A 122 -6.87 12.35 -6.34
C ALA A 122 -6.76 11.67 -7.72
N CYS A 123 -6.06 12.29 -8.67
CA CYS A 123 -5.79 11.67 -9.97
C CYS A 123 -4.93 10.41 -9.83
N LEU A 124 -3.86 10.43 -9.03
CA LEU A 124 -3.00 9.25 -8.81
C LEU A 124 -3.78 8.07 -8.25
N LYS A 125 -4.69 8.31 -7.30
CA LYS A 125 -5.57 7.27 -6.77
C LYS A 125 -6.46 6.68 -7.87
N GLY A 126 -7.00 7.51 -8.76
CA GLY A 126 -7.76 7.03 -9.93
C GLY A 126 -6.91 6.17 -10.87
N ILE A 127 -5.70 6.64 -11.21
CA ILE A 127 -4.77 5.92 -12.10
C ILE A 127 -4.40 4.55 -11.53
N ILE A 128 -4.15 4.47 -10.22
CA ILE A 128 -3.80 3.22 -9.52
C ILE A 128 -5.03 2.31 -9.40
N LEU A 129 -6.19 2.84 -8.99
CA LEU A 129 -7.39 2.04 -8.78
C LEU A 129 -7.89 1.40 -10.08
N PHE A 130 -7.92 2.17 -11.17
CA PHE A 130 -8.38 1.71 -12.48
C PHE A 130 -7.24 1.11 -13.29
N ASN A 131 -6.40 0.28 -12.66
CA ASN A 131 -5.29 -0.38 -13.34
C ASN A 131 -5.80 -1.44 -14.33
N SER A 132 -5.70 -1.15 -15.63
CA SER A 132 -6.13 -2.06 -16.69
C SER A 132 -5.12 -3.15 -17.05
N GLY A 133 -4.03 -3.31 -16.29
CA GLY A 133 -3.00 -4.34 -16.55
C GLY A 133 -3.49 -5.78 -16.38
N CYS A 134 -4.71 -5.97 -15.88
CA CYS A 134 -5.24 -7.26 -15.49
C CYS A 134 -6.19 -7.82 -16.55
N CYS A 135 -5.77 -8.92 -17.19
CA CYS A 135 -6.46 -9.56 -18.30
C CYS A 135 -7.78 -10.27 -17.91
N THR A 136 -8.18 -10.25 -16.63
CA THR A 136 -9.33 -10.98 -16.09
C THR A 136 -10.59 -10.14 -15.91
N LEU A 137 -10.53 -8.82 -16.18
CA LEU A 137 -11.66 -7.90 -15.99
C LEU A 137 -12.71 -8.07 -17.09
N LYS A 138 -13.98 -8.23 -16.72
CA LYS A 138 -15.12 -8.35 -17.65
C LYS A 138 -15.40 -7.03 -18.37
N CYS A 139 -15.27 -5.89 -17.68
CA CYS A 139 -15.45 -4.55 -18.23
C CYS A 139 -14.12 -3.81 -18.49
N LEU A 140 -13.10 -4.53 -19.00
CA LEU A 140 -11.78 -3.95 -19.28
C LEU A 140 -11.80 -2.62 -20.07
N PRO A 141 -12.60 -2.45 -21.14
CA PRO A 141 -12.64 -1.17 -21.90
C PRO A 141 -13.11 0.02 -21.05
N TYR A 142 -14.04 -0.22 -20.12
CA TYR A 142 -14.51 0.81 -19.21
C TYR A 142 -13.41 1.22 -18.21
N VAL A 143 -12.72 0.25 -17.63
CA VAL A 143 -11.58 0.49 -16.73
C VAL A 143 -10.46 1.25 -17.43
N GLN A 144 -10.13 0.88 -18.67
CA GLN A 144 -9.16 1.60 -19.50
C GLN A 144 -9.55 3.06 -19.73
N THR A 145 -10.83 3.31 -19.99
CA THR A 145 -11.35 4.67 -20.18
C THR A 145 -11.19 5.51 -18.92
N LEU A 146 -11.59 4.97 -17.75
CA LEU A 146 -11.43 5.65 -16.47
C LEU A 146 -9.95 5.93 -16.14
N GLN A 147 -9.06 4.99 -16.47
CA GLN A 147 -7.63 5.19 -16.28
C GLN A 147 -7.09 6.31 -17.17
N GLN A 148 -7.48 6.33 -18.44
CA GLN A 148 -7.10 7.38 -19.39
C GLN A 148 -7.62 8.75 -18.96
N GLU A 149 -8.87 8.84 -18.51
CA GLU A 149 -9.44 10.08 -17.98
C GLU A 149 -8.66 10.59 -16.76
N ALA A 150 -8.27 9.71 -15.84
CA ALA A 150 -7.47 10.09 -14.68
C ALA A 150 -6.06 10.57 -15.06
N GLN A 151 -5.42 9.94 -16.06
CA GLN A 151 -4.13 10.37 -16.60
C GLN A 151 -4.24 11.71 -17.33
N GLN A 152 -5.28 11.88 -18.15
CA GLN A 152 -5.54 13.12 -18.89
C GLN A 152 -5.78 14.29 -17.92
N ALA A 153 -6.61 14.09 -16.89
CA ALA A 153 -6.87 15.10 -15.88
C ALA A 153 -5.59 15.51 -15.12
N LEU A 154 -4.72 14.54 -14.81
CA LEU A 154 -3.42 14.83 -14.20
C LEU A 154 -2.52 15.63 -15.14
N MET A 155 -2.43 15.22 -16.41
CA MET A 155 -1.60 15.89 -17.42
C MET A 155 -2.05 17.33 -17.66
N GLU A 156 -3.35 17.56 -17.79
CA GLU A 156 -3.94 18.89 -17.95
C GLU A 156 -3.67 19.78 -16.73
N PHE A 157 -3.87 19.23 -15.53
CA PHE A 157 -3.59 19.96 -14.29
C PHE A 157 -2.10 20.35 -14.18
N ILE A 158 -1.19 19.41 -14.45
CA ILE A 158 0.25 19.68 -14.43
C ILE A 158 0.63 20.72 -15.49
N SER A 159 0.08 20.58 -16.70
CA SER A 159 0.37 21.51 -17.80
C SER A 159 -0.11 22.93 -17.49
N ALA A 160 -1.21 23.08 -16.75
CA ALA A 160 -1.74 24.38 -16.34
C ALA A 160 -1.01 25.00 -15.15
N MET A 161 -0.53 24.18 -14.21
CA MET A 161 0.08 24.68 -12.96
C MET A 161 1.61 24.73 -12.99
N PHE A 162 2.25 23.93 -13.84
CA PHE A 162 3.70 23.73 -13.90
C PHE A 162 4.25 23.90 -15.32
N HIS A 163 3.96 25.05 -15.94
CA HIS A 163 4.37 25.40 -17.32
C HIS A 163 5.88 25.22 -17.63
N GLY A 164 6.76 25.12 -16.62
CA GLY A 164 8.20 24.92 -16.77
C GLY A 164 8.74 23.52 -16.43
N ASN A 165 7.89 22.54 -16.13
CA ASN A 165 8.34 21.19 -15.75
C ASN A 165 7.64 20.08 -16.56
N PRO A 166 7.96 19.96 -17.86
CA PRO A 166 7.36 18.94 -18.73
C PRO A 166 7.68 17.51 -18.28
N GLY A 167 8.73 17.32 -17.47
CA GLY A 167 9.11 16.01 -16.93
C GLY A 167 8.22 15.54 -15.78
N ARG A 168 7.55 16.44 -15.04
CA ARG A 168 6.83 16.09 -13.79
C ARG A 168 5.83 14.96 -14.00
N PHE A 169 5.03 15.01 -15.06
CA PHE A 169 4.05 13.97 -15.37
C PHE A 169 4.71 12.60 -15.53
N ALA A 170 5.78 12.51 -16.35
CA ALA A 170 6.51 11.26 -16.57
C ALA A 170 7.15 10.73 -15.28
N TRP A 171 7.75 11.61 -14.47
CA TRP A 171 8.32 11.24 -13.16
C TRP A 171 7.26 10.69 -12.19
N ILE A 172 6.09 11.33 -12.14
CA ILE A 172 4.97 10.88 -11.30
C ILE A 172 4.46 9.51 -11.77
N LEU A 173 4.30 9.29 -13.08
CA LEU A 173 3.90 7.98 -13.61
C LEU A 173 4.94 6.89 -13.31
N GLN A 174 6.23 7.22 -13.38
CA GLN A 174 7.30 6.28 -12.98
C GLN A 174 7.24 5.95 -11.49
N LEU A 175 6.89 6.93 -10.65
CA LEU A 175 6.73 6.70 -9.22
C LEU A 175 5.51 5.82 -8.93
N ILE A 176 4.39 6.00 -9.64
CA ILE A 176 3.24 5.09 -9.59
C ILE A 176 3.63 3.68 -10.02
N ALA A 177 4.38 3.52 -11.12
CA ALA A 177 4.83 2.21 -11.56
C ALA A 177 5.69 1.51 -10.49
N SER A 178 6.53 2.27 -9.78
CA SER A 178 7.36 1.74 -8.69
C SER A 178 6.55 1.29 -7.46
N LEU A 179 5.33 1.79 -7.28
CA LEU A 179 4.42 1.34 -6.20
C LEU A 179 3.91 -0.08 -6.44
N GLN A 180 3.84 -0.54 -7.70
CA GLN A 180 3.37 -1.88 -8.05
C GLN A 180 4.31 -2.98 -7.54
N ASP A 181 5.58 -2.65 -7.32
CA ASP A 181 6.54 -3.61 -6.81
C ASP A 181 6.54 -3.71 -5.27
N ILE A 182 5.64 -3.01 -4.56
CA ILE A 182 5.56 -3.12 -3.11
C ILE A 182 4.86 -4.42 -2.72
N ASP A 183 5.49 -5.15 -1.81
CA ASP A 183 4.95 -6.38 -1.25
C ASP A 183 3.77 -6.08 -0.30
N ALA A 184 2.59 -6.56 -0.67
CA ALA A 184 1.36 -6.43 0.11
C ALA A 184 1.45 -7.19 1.44
N ASP A 185 2.11 -8.35 1.47
CA ASP A 185 2.30 -9.16 2.67
C ASP A 185 3.22 -8.43 3.65
N ALA A 186 4.24 -7.72 3.14
CA ALA A 186 5.10 -6.88 3.96
C ALA A 186 4.33 -5.71 4.62
N ILE A 187 3.35 -5.13 3.94
CA ILE A 187 2.46 -4.10 4.51
C ILE A 187 1.57 -4.72 5.60
N GLU A 188 0.94 -5.85 5.30
CA GLU A 188 0.04 -6.54 6.23
C GLU A 188 0.79 -6.93 7.51
N GLU A 189 1.93 -7.60 7.39
CA GLU A 189 2.78 -8.01 8.50
C GLU A 189 3.30 -6.82 9.33
N LEU A 190 3.67 -5.71 8.69
CA LEU A 190 4.26 -4.58 9.41
C LEU A 190 3.21 -3.73 10.15
N PHE A 191 2.09 -3.41 9.49
CA PHE A 191 1.14 -2.41 9.99
C PHE A 191 -0.15 -2.99 10.54
N PHE A 192 -0.57 -4.17 10.08
CA PHE A 192 -1.91 -4.67 10.34
C PHE A 192 -1.94 -5.94 11.17
N ARG A 193 -0.95 -6.84 11.03
CA ARG A 193 -0.75 -8.01 11.88
C ARG A 193 -0.77 -7.69 13.38
N PRO A 194 -0.16 -6.59 13.87
CA PRO A 194 -0.24 -6.23 15.29
C PRO A 194 -1.64 -5.88 15.79
N ILE A 195 -2.56 -5.49 14.90
CA ILE A 195 -3.95 -5.13 15.23
C ILE A 195 -4.91 -6.31 14.97
N LEU A 196 -4.77 -6.95 13.81
CA LEU A 196 -5.73 -7.90 13.25
C LEU A 196 -5.44 -9.36 13.66
N GLY A 197 -4.23 -9.65 14.16
CA GLY A 197 -3.83 -11.03 14.42
C GLY A 197 -3.77 -11.86 13.14
N GLU A 198 -4.50 -12.98 13.11
CA GLU A 198 -4.51 -13.93 11.97
C GLU A 198 -5.44 -13.53 10.81
N ALA A 199 -6.23 -12.45 10.95
CA ALA A 199 -7.16 -12.03 9.91
C ALA A 199 -6.43 -11.36 8.73
N THR A 200 -6.81 -11.73 7.51
CA THR A 200 -6.21 -11.17 6.28
C THR A 200 -6.86 -9.86 5.87
N LEU A 201 -6.04 -8.88 5.51
CA LEU A 201 -6.52 -7.53 5.23
C LEU A 201 -7.39 -7.47 3.97
N ASN A 202 -7.09 -8.32 2.98
CA ASN A 202 -7.90 -8.47 1.78
C ASN A 202 -9.37 -8.78 2.12
N VAL A 203 -9.66 -9.66 3.08
CA VAL A 203 -11.03 -10.00 3.46
C VAL A 203 -11.73 -8.79 4.09
N LEU A 204 -11.04 -8.08 4.99
CA LEU A 204 -11.60 -6.91 5.68
C LEU A 204 -11.90 -5.76 4.71
N LEU A 205 -11.02 -5.51 3.74
CA LEU A 205 -11.27 -4.49 2.72
C LEU A 205 -12.52 -4.80 1.89
N LEU A 206 -12.75 -6.07 1.58
CA LEU A 206 -13.94 -6.48 0.83
C LEU A 206 -15.22 -6.32 1.68
N GLU A 207 -15.17 -6.66 2.96
CA GLU A 207 -16.28 -6.41 3.89
C GLU A 207 -16.63 -4.92 4.01
N THR A 208 -15.64 -4.01 3.90
CA THR A 208 -15.91 -2.57 3.94
C THR A 208 -16.73 -2.06 2.74
N LEU A 209 -16.80 -2.79 1.62
CA LEU A 209 -17.63 -2.43 0.46
C LEU A 209 -19.11 -2.80 0.64
N ASP A 210 -19.39 -3.87 1.38
CA ASP A 210 -20.75 -4.40 1.55
C ASP A 210 -21.56 -3.67 2.64
N THR A 211 -20.89 -2.87 3.47
CA THR A 211 -21.56 -2.05 4.49
C THR A 211 -22.17 -0.79 3.86
N LYS A 212 -23.47 -0.89 3.52
CA LYS A 212 -24.36 0.25 3.24
C LYS A 212 -24.75 0.99 4.51
#